data_AF-A0A3D3SUI3-F1
#
_entry.id   AF-A0A3D3SUI3-F1
#
_cell.length_a   1.000
_cell.length_b   1.000
_cell.length_c   1.000
_cell.angle_alpha   90.00
_cell.angle_beta   90.00
_cell.angle_gamma   90.00
#
_symmetry.space_group_name_H-M   'P 1'
#
loop_
_entity.id
_entity.type
_entity.pdbx_description
1 polymer ?
#
loop_
_entity_poly.entity_id
_entity_poly.type
_entity_poly.pdbx_seq_one_letter_code
_entity_poly.pdbx_strand_id
1 'polypeptide(L)'
;MFERFRSGRSQGQDERVLKTLVSGCERLIGEAGESVGLGIAREILQAYSASSPEFKNRFFKALAEGFNPDPGLVEQSAKRYAKSQDPKDLIQMVADAQPPRQELFRRINRVPEGCAALLKMRESLLQSLSKDPSLKAVDSDLEHLLASWFNPGFLRLDQVSWESPAGLLEQIIQHEAVHEIDGWADLRRRLEPDRRLFAFFHPALPKEPL
;
A
#
# COMPACT_ATOMS: atom_id res chain seq x y z
N MET A 1 -29.33 8.12 -27.03
CA MET A 1 -28.63 9.42 -27.16
C MET A 1 -28.34 10.08 -25.80
N PHE A 2 -29.20 9.95 -24.79
CA PHE A 2 -28.99 10.50 -23.44
C PHE A 2 -27.94 9.78 -22.56
N GLU A 3 -27.72 8.47 -22.73
CA GLU A 3 -26.68 7.72 -21.98
C GLU A 3 -25.26 8.10 -22.39
N ARG A 4 -25.01 8.37 -23.68
CA ARG A 4 -23.71 8.86 -24.18
C ARG A 4 -23.33 10.23 -23.61
N PHE A 5 -24.31 11.11 -23.38
CA PHE A 5 -24.08 12.43 -22.77
C PHE A 5 -23.83 12.35 -21.26
N ARG A 6 -24.48 11.43 -20.54
CA ARG A 6 -24.19 11.17 -19.12
C ARG A 6 -22.82 10.52 -18.93
N SER A 7 -22.45 9.57 -19.81
CA SER A 7 -21.13 8.92 -19.81
C SER A 7 -19.97 9.89 -20.09
N GLY A 8 -20.13 10.83 -21.02
CA GLY A 8 -19.10 11.85 -21.29
C GLY A 8 -18.91 12.85 -20.15
N ARG A 9 -19.99 13.18 -19.41
CA ARG A 9 -19.93 14.09 -18.27
C ARG A 9 -19.32 13.43 -17.02
N SER A 10 -19.56 12.13 -16.80
CA SER A 10 -18.90 11.38 -15.71
C SER A 10 -17.42 11.16 -15.99
N GLN A 11 -17.03 10.84 -17.24
CA GLN A 11 -15.62 10.70 -17.61
C GLN A 11 -14.82 11.99 -17.42
N GLY A 12 -15.38 13.15 -17.79
CA GLY A 12 -14.73 14.45 -17.57
C GLY A 12 -14.57 14.82 -16.10
N GLN A 13 -15.52 14.41 -15.25
CA GLN A 13 -15.42 14.58 -13.80
C GLN A 13 -14.34 13.68 -13.21
N ASP A 14 -14.31 12.39 -13.59
CA ASP A 14 -13.30 11.44 -13.11
C ASP A 14 -11.89 11.86 -13.52
N GLU A 15 -11.70 12.37 -14.73
CA GLU A 15 -10.39 12.89 -15.17
C GLU A 15 -9.93 14.09 -14.32
N ARG A 16 -10.84 14.98 -13.95
CA ARG A 16 -10.51 16.10 -13.06
C ARG A 16 -10.13 15.60 -11.66
N VAL A 17 -10.89 14.64 -11.11
CA VAL A 17 -10.60 14.06 -9.79
C VAL A 17 -9.25 13.34 -9.81
N LEU A 18 -8.96 12.58 -10.87
CA LEU A 18 -7.67 11.89 -11.04
C LEU A 18 -6.51 12.90 -11.06
N LYS A 19 -6.62 13.99 -11.84
CA LYS A 19 -5.62 15.06 -11.86
C LYS A 19 -5.41 15.70 -10.50
N THR A 20 -6.50 15.96 -9.76
CA THR A 20 -6.42 16.49 -8.40
C THR A 20 -5.71 15.52 -7.46
N LEU A 21 -6.00 14.22 -7.55
CA LEU A 21 -5.38 13.19 -6.72
C LEU A 21 -3.88 13.04 -7.02
N VAL A 22 -3.50 13.01 -8.30
CA VAL A 22 -2.11 12.94 -8.76
C VAL A 22 -1.32 14.17 -8.31
N SER A 23 -1.88 15.38 -8.51
CA SER A 23 -1.25 16.62 -8.03
C SER A 23 -1.13 16.65 -6.50
N GLY A 24 -2.10 16.08 -5.79
CA GLY A 24 -2.00 15.86 -4.34
C GLY A 24 -0.81 14.99 -3.96
N CYS A 25 -0.55 13.91 -4.71
CA CYS A 25 0.60 13.04 -4.49
C CYS A 25 1.93 13.76 -4.74
N GLU A 26 2.04 14.54 -5.82
CA GLU A 26 3.24 15.36 -6.10
C GLU A 26 3.50 16.37 -4.98
N ARG A 27 2.45 17.09 -4.54
CA ARG A 27 2.52 18.01 -3.40
C ARG A 27 2.94 17.29 -2.13
N LEU A 28 2.40 16.10 -1.87
CA LEU A 28 2.77 15.31 -0.70
C LEU A 28 4.24 14.96 -0.72
N ILE A 29 4.82 14.57 -1.86
CA ILE A 29 6.25 14.25 -1.97
C ILE A 29 7.12 15.51 -1.74
N GLY A 30 6.72 16.65 -2.31
CA GLY A 30 7.47 17.91 -2.22
C GLY A 30 7.34 18.67 -0.90
N GLU A 31 6.38 18.30 -0.04
CA GLU A 31 6.11 19.05 1.20
C GLU A 31 7.26 18.91 2.22
N ALA A 32 7.62 20.00 2.90
CA ALA A 32 8.61 19.96 3.98
C ALA A 32 7.95 20.03 5.36
N GLY A 33 6.75 20.62 5.46
CA GLY A 33 6.00 20.77 6.70
C GLY A 33 5.26 19.48 7.11
N GLU A 34 5.59 18.95 8.28
CA GLU A 34 5.01 17.70 8.79
C GLU A 34 3.49 17.76 8.92
N SER A 35 2.94 18.81 9.55
CA SER A 35 1.49 18.97 9.73
C SER A 35 0.73 19.11 8.41
N VAL A 36 1.30 19.83 7.44
CA VAL A 36 0.69 20.02 6.11
C VAL A 36 0.70 18.70 5.34
N GLY A 37 1.80 17.96 5.40
CA GLY A 37 1.93 16.64 4.78
C GLY A 37 0.90 15.63 5.31
N LEU A 38 0.64 15.61 6.63
CA LEU A 38 -0.38 14.74 7.22
C LEU A 38 -1.79 15.07 6.71
N GLY A 39 -2.12 16.35 6.52
CA GLY A 39 -3.39 16.78 5.94
C GLY A 39 -3.56 16.28 4.50
N ILE A 40 -2.55 16.52 3.65
CA ILE A 40 -2.56 16.09 2.24
C ILE A 40 -2.68 14.55 2.14
N ALA A 41 -1.94 13.81 2.96
CA ALA A 41 -1.99 12.35 2.95
C ALA A 41 -3.39 11.82 3.30
N ARG A 42 -4.08 12.42 4.29
CA ARG A 42 -5.46 12.07 4.63
C ARG A 42 -6.44 12.36 3.50
N GLU A 43 -6.30 13.51 2.83
CA GLU A 43 -7.13 13.88 1.68
C GLU A 43 -6.96 12.89 0.52
N ILE A 44 -5.72 12.48 0.22
CA ILE A 44 -5.42 11.46 -0.79
C ILE A 44 -6.08 10.13 -0.44
N LEU A 45 -5.90 9.65 0.79
CA LEU A 45 -6.49 8.38 1.24
C LEU A 45 -8.02 8.43 1.20
N GLN A 46 -8.63 9.53 1.64
CA GLN A 46 -10.08 9.69 1.62
C GLN A 46 -10.61 9.65 0.18
N ALA A 47 -10.01 10.41 -0.73
CA ALA A 47 -10.41 10.44 -2.13
C ALA A 47 -10.20 9.07 -2.82
N TYR A 48 -9.06 8.42 -2.58
CA TYR A 48 -8.78 7.08 -3.10
C TYR A 48 -9.79 6.04 -2.57
N SER A 49 -10.08 6.05 -1.28
CA SER A 49 -10.96 5.06 -0.65
C SER A 49 -12.40 5.12 -1.16
N ALA A 50 -12.88 6.32 -1.48
CA ALA A 50 -14.21 6.57 -2.03
C ALA A 50 -14.32 6.29 -3.55
N SER A 51 -13.23 5.92 -4.22
CA SER A 51 -13.18 5.77 -5.68
C SER A 51 -13.59 4.37 -6.17
N SER A 52 -14.13 4.29 -7.39
CA SER A 52 -14.50 3.01 -8.01
C SER A 52 -13.26 2.17 -8.39
N PRO A 53 -13.40 0.84 -8.59
CA PRO A 53 -12.31 -0.01 -9.07
C PRO A 53 -11.67 0.49 -10.39
N GLU A 54 -12.47 0.98 -11.33
CA GLU A 54 -11.99 1.50 -12.61
C GLU A 54 -11.16 2.77 -12.42
N PHE A 55 -11.59 3.66 -11.52
CA PHE A 55 -10.82 4.84 -11.15
C PHE A 55 -9.50 4.46 -10.48
N LYS A 56 -9.52 3.50 -9.54
CA LYS A 56 -8.31 3.02 -8.86
C LYS A 56 -7.28 2.47 -9.85
N ASN A 57 -7.72 1.73 -10.87
CA ASN A 57 -6.83 1.26 -11.94
C ASN A 57 -6.19 2.42 -12.70
N ARG A 58 -6.96 3.44 -13.09
CA ARG A 58 -6.42 4.65 -13.73
C ARG A 58 -5.43 5.39 -12.85
N PHE A 59 -5.68 5.45 -11.54
CA PHE A 59 -4.75 6.00 -10.57
C PHE A 59 -3.44 5.20 -10.51
N PHE A 60 -3.50 3.87 -10.49
CA PHE A 60 -2.29 3.03 -10.55
C PHE A 60 -1.49 3.25 -11.84
N LYS A 61 -2.16 3.41 -12.99
CA LYS A 61 -1.48 3.76 -14.25
C LYS A 61 -0.77 5.12 -14.16
N ALA A 62 -1.45 6.12 -13.60
CA ALA A 62 -0.83 7.42 -13.39
C ALA A 62 0.42 7.33 -12.48
N LEU A 63 0.41 6.50 -11.44
CA LEU A 63 1.59 6.22 -10.62
C LEU A 63 2.70 5.47 -11.39
N ALA A 64 2.31 4.49 -12.20
CA ALA A 64 3.24 3.68 -12.99
C ALA A 64 3.95 4.51 -14.06
N GLU A 65 3.27 5.52 -14.64
CA GLU A 65 3.79 6.34 -15.73
C GLU A 65 4.47 7.63 -15.22
N GLY A 66 3.85 8.33 -14.26
CA GLY A 66 4.26 9.67 -13.84
C GLY A 66 5.22 9.73 -12.65
N PHE A 67 5.35 8.67 -11.87
CA PHE A 67 6.16 8.67 -10.63
C PHE A 67 7.38 7.77 -10.76
N ASN A 68 8.12 7.93 -11.86
CA ASN A 68 9.36 7.23 -12.14
C ASN A 68 10.59 8.11 -11.86
N PRO A 69 11.76 7.50 -11.59
CA PRO A 69 13.04 8.21 -11.65
C PRO A 69 13.22 8.88 -13.02
N ASP A 70 13.87 10.04 -13.05
CA ASP A 70 14.26 10.67 -14.32
C ASP A 70 15.36 9.82 -14.99
N PRO A 71 15.12 9.22 -16.17
CA PRO A 71 16.08 8.33 -16.80
C PRO A 71 17.42 9.00 -17.13
N GLY A 72 17.39 10.30 -17.47
CA GLY A 72 18.57 11.08 -17.79
C GLY A 72 19.41 11.39 -16.56
N LEU A 73 18.79 11.70 -15.42
CA LEU A 73 19.49 11.86 -14.15
C LEU A 73 20.12 10.55 -13.68
N VAL A 74 19.38 9.43 -13.76
CA VAL A 74 19.88 8.10 -13.40
C VAL A 74 21.08 7.71 -14.25
N GLU A 75 21.02 7.91 -15.57
CA GLU A 75 22.14 7.61 -16.47
C GLU A 75 23.38 8.44 -16.12
N GLN A 76 23.19 9.74 -15.86
CA GLN A 76 24.29 10.65 -15.56
C GLN A 76 24.97 10.31 -14.22
N SER A 77 24.20 10.05 -13.16
CA SER A 77 24.75 9.71 -11.85
C SER A 77 25.40 8.32 -11.86
N ALA A 78 24.84 7.35 -12.58
CA ALA A 78 25.48 6.04 -12.79
C ALA A 78 26.83 6.16 -13.53
N LYS A 79 26.90 6.95 -14.61
CA LYS A 79 28.17 7.20 -15.31
C LYS A 79 29.19 7.91 -14.43
N ARG A 80 28.76 8.82 -13.56
CA ARG A 80 29.64 9.51 -12.60
C ARG A 80 30.22 8.54 -11.60
N TYR A 81 29.37 7.77 -10.92
CA TYR A 81 29.79 6.75 -9.96
C TYR A 81 30.72 5.70 -10.59
N ALA A 82 30.43 5.24 -11.80
CA ALA A 82 31.27 4.26 -12.49
C ALA A 82 32.72 4.77 -12.71
N LYS A 83 32.92 6.09 -12.84
CA LYS A 83 34.23 6.71 -13.00
C LYS A 83 34.92 6.99 -11.66
N SER A 84 34.19 7.53 -10.69
CA SER A 84 34.78 7.98 -9.42
C SER A 84 34.93 6.84 -8.41
N GLN A 85 33.97 5.91 -8.37
CA GLN A 85 33.79 4.90 -7.34
C GLN A 85 33.72 5.49 -5.91
N ASP A 86 33.41 6.79 -5.81
CA ASP A 86 33.31 7.50 -4.54
C ASP A 86 31.98 7.15 -3.85
N PRO A 87 31.98 6.84 -2.54
CA PRO A 87 30.75 6.61 -1.77
C PRO A 87 29.71 7.73 -1.91
N LYS A 88 30.10 9.00 -2.09
CA LYS A 88 29.17 10.12 -2.30
C LYS A 88 28.42 10.00 -3.62
N ASP A 89 29.12 9.63 -4.69
CA ASP A 89 28.50 9.43 -6.01
C ASP A 89 27.63 8.17 -6.01
N LEU A 90 27.99 7.14 -5.23
CA LEU A 90 27.13 5.98 -5.00
C LEU A 90 25.81 6.38 -4.34
N ILE A 91 25.88 7.13 -3.22
CA ILE A 91 24.71 7.59 -2.47
C ILE A 91 23.79 8.42 -3.38
N GLN A 92 24.36 9.33 -4.17
CA GLN A 92 23.58 10.15 -5.10
C GLN A 92 22.92 9.32 -6.20
N MET A 93 23.65 8.36 -6.79
CA MET A 93 23.09 7.49 -7.83
C MET A 93 21.94 6.63 -7.31
N VAL A 94 22.07 6.08 -6.10
CA VAL A 94 20.97 5.35 -5.45
C VAL A 94 19.77 6.25 -5.19
N ALA A 95 19.98 7.48 -4.74
CA ALA A 95 18.91 8.46 -4.52
C ALA A 95 18.21 8.85 -5.84
N ASP A 96 18.97 9.12 -6.90
CA ASP A 96 18.42 9.48 -8.22
C ASP A 96 17.65 8.33 -8.85
N ALA A 97 18.03 7.07 -8.57
CA ALA A 97 17.35 5.87 -9.06
C ALA A 97 16.12 5.47 -8.23
N GLN A 98 15.87 6.11 -7.10
CA GLN A 98 14.72 5.78 -6.26
C GLN A 98 13.41 6.33 -6.86
N PRO A 99 12.40 5.47 -7.09
CA PRO A 99 11.11 5.96 -7.60
C PRO A 99 10.41 6.88 -6.61
N PRO A 100 9.87 8.04 -7.05
CA PRO A 100 9.07 8.93 -6.21
C PRO A 100 7.90 8.24 -5.48
N ARG A 101 7.38 7.13 -6.03
CA ARG A 101 6.37 6.28 -5.40
C ARG A 101 6.76 5.80 -4.00
N GLN A 102 8.04 5.47 -3.78
CA GLN A 102 8.45 4.98 -2.47
C GLN A 102 8.32 6.06 -1.39
N GLU A 103 8.68 7.29 -1.72
CA GLU A 103 8.52 8.41 -0.79
C GLU A 103 7.04 8.76 -0.58
N LEU A 104 6.22 8.71 -1.64
CA LEU A 104 4.78 8.86 -1.54
C LEU A 104 4.18 7.89 -0.51
N PHE A 105 4.48 6.60 -0.65
CA PHE A 105 3.97 5.57 0.26
C PHE A 105 4.50 5.72 1.69
N ARG A 106 5.78 6.08 1.88
CA ARG A 106 6.30 6.40 3.22
C ARG A 106 5.54 7.54 3.89
N ARG A 107 5.25 8.61 3.13
CA ARG A 107 4.51 9.77 3.65
C ARG A 107 3.05 9.45 3.94
N ILE A 108 2.40 8.64 3.11
CA ILE A 108 1.07 8.10 3.40
C ILE A 108 1.11 7.27 4.68
N ASN A 109 2.15 6.48 4.91
CA ASN A 109 2.25 5.66 6.12
C ASN A 109 2.46 6.46 7.42
N ARG A 110 2.68 7.79 7.35
CA ARG A 110 2.81 8.65 8.54
C ARG A 110 1.48 8.99 9.19
N VAL A 111 0.36 8.91 8.46
CA VAL A 111 -0.95 9.19 9.06
C VAL A 111 -1.44 7.98 9.86
N PRO A 112 -2.26 8.20 10.91
CA PRO A 112 -3.01 7.11 11.52
C PRO A 112 -3.79 6.34 10.45
N GLU A 113 -3.83 5.02 10.55
CA GLU A 113 -4.42 4.10 9.55
C GLU A 113 -3.69 4.02 8.19
N GLY A 114 -2.58 4.74 8.00
CA GLY A 114 -1.84 4.76 6.74
C GLY A 114 -1.35 3.37 6.29
N CYS A 115 -0.85 2.57 7.22
CA CYS A 115 -0.39 1.21 6.95
C CYS A 115 -1.52 0.30 6.44
N ALA A 116 -2.66 0.29 7.15
CA ALA A 116 -3.84 -0.49 6.76
C ALA A 116 -4.39 -0.02 5.40
N ALA A 117 -4.38 1.30 5.14
CA ALA A 117 -4.81 1.85 3.86
C ALA A 117 -3.89 1.42 2.71
N LEU A 118 -2.57 1.38 2.92
CA LEU A 118 -1.61 0.90 1.93
C LEU A 118 -1.73 -0.60 1.64
N LEU A 119 -2.04 -1.42 2.65
CA LEU A 119 -2.35 -2.84 2.46
C LEU A 119 -3.60 -3.04 1.59
N LYS A 120 -4.70 -2.32 1.88
CA LYS A 120 -5.92 -2.34 1.06
C LYS A 120 -5.70 -1.79 -0.36
N MET A 121 -4.83 -0.80 -0.48
CA MET A 121 -4.39 -0.28 -1.78
C MET A 121 -3.63 -1.36 -2.56
N ARG A 122 -2.72 -2.10 -1.91
CA ARG A 122 -2.00 -3.22 -2.54
C ARG A 122 -2.94 -4.35 -2.94
N GLU A 123 -3.91 -4.70 -2.11
CA GLU A 123 -4.94 -5.68 -2.46
C GLU A 123 -5.66 -5.30 -3.76
N SER A 124 -6.11 -4.04 -3.87
CA SER A 124 -6.73 -3.51 -5.10
C SER A 124 -5.77 -3.49 -6.29
N LEU A 125 -4.49 -3.24 -6.04
CA LEU A 125 -3.43 -3.23 -7.05
C LEU A 125 -3.18 -4.64 -7.60
N LEU A 126 -3.10 -5.66 -6.75
CA LEU A 126 -2.88 -7.05 -7.15
C LEU A 126 -4.04 -7.56 -8.04
N GLN A 127 -5.28 -7.18 -7.72
CA GLN A 127 -6.43 -7.47 -8.58
C GLN A 127 -6.29 -6.81 -9.97
N SER A 128 -5.77 -5.58 -10.03
CA SER A 128 -5.54 -4.86 -11.29
C SER A 128 -4.34 -5.40 -12.07
N LEU A 129 -3.26 -5.77 -11.38
CA LEU A 129 -2.02 -6.31 -11.94
C LEU A 129 -2.26 -7.61 -12.69
N SER A 130 -3.21 -8.44 -12.23
CA SER A 130 -3.60 -9.67 -12.93
C SER A 130 -4.10 -9.43 -14.37
N LYS A 131 -4.56 -8.21 -14.67
CA LYS A 131 -5.08 -7.78 -15.98
C LYS A 131 -4.14 -6.84 -16.72
N ASP A 132 -3.24 -6.16 -16.01
CA ASP A 132 -2.34 -5.15 -16.58
C ASP A 132 -0.93 -5.24 -15.97
N PRO A 133 0.00 -5.95 -16.63
CA PRO A 133 1.38 -6.10 -16.16
C PRO A 133 2.19 -4.81 -16.08
N SER A 134 1.74 -3.71 -16.72
CA SER A 134 2.44 -2.42 -16.64
C SER A 134 2.50 -1.86 -15.21
N LEU A 135 1.59 -2.32 -14.34
CA LEU A 135 1.50 -1.91 -12.93
C LEU A 135 2.58 -2.55 -12.03
N LYS A 136 3.39 -3.46 -12.56
CA LYS A 136 4.37 -4.24 -11.78
C LYS A 136 5.37 -3.38 -11.02
N ALA A 137 5.79 -2.25 -11.58
CA ALA A 137 6.72 -1.34 -10.90
C ALA A 137 6.10 -0.73 -9.63
N VAL A 138 4.80 -0.41 -9.66
CA VAL A 138 4.08 0.13 -8.50
C VAL A 138 3.97 -0.91 -7.39
N ASP A 139 3.62 -2.16 -7.74
CA ASP A 139 3.53 -3.24 -6.76
C ASP A 139 4.90 -3.57 -6.17
N SER A 140 5.96 -3.63 -7.00
CA SER A 140 7.32 -3.89 -6.52
C SER A 140 7.81 -2.84 -5.52
N ASP A 141 7.50 -1.56 -5.74
CA ASP A 141 7.85 -0.48 -4.81
C ASP A 141 7.09 -0.60 -3.48
N LEU A 142 5.80 -0.96 -3.54
CA LEU A 142 4.96 -1.12 -2.36
C LEU A 142 5.33 -2.38 -1.58
N GLU A 143 5.59 -3.49 -2.25
CA GLU A 143 6.12 -4.74 -1.69
C GLU A 143 7.44 -4.51 -0.96
N HIS A 144 8.38 -3.78 -1.58
CA HIS A 144 9.66 -3.46 -0.96
C HIS A 144 9.49 -2.75 0.38
N LEU A 145 8.60 -1.75 0.44
CA LEU A 145 8.32 -1.03 1.67
C LEU A 145 7.62 -1.90 2.71
N LEU A 146 6.60 -2.67 2.31
CA LEU A 146 5.88 -3.56 3.20
C LEU A 146 6.79 -4.65 3.76
N ALA A 147 7.70 -5.22 2.98
CA ALA A 147 8.67 -6.21 3.45
C ALA A 147 9.60 -5.63 4.54
N SER A 148 9.96 -4.35 4.43
CA SER A 148 10.75 -3.64 5.44
C SER A 148 9.94 -3.33 6.70
N TRP A 149 8.69 -2.88 6.54
CA TRP A 149 7.82 -2.53 7.66
C TRP A 149 7.32 -3.76 8.43
N PHE A 150 7.02 -4.87 7.74
CA PHE A 150 6.57 -6.13 8.33
C PHE A 150 7.74 -7.12 8.53
N ASN A 151 8.91 -6.60 8.88
CA ASN A 151 10.06 -7.43 9.21
C ASN A 151 9.71 -8.36 10.41
N PRO A 152 10.06 -9.67 10.37
CA PRO A 152 9.83 -10.60 11.47
C PRO A 152 10.28 -10.11 12.85
N GLY A 153 11.32 -9.28 12.92
CA GLY A 153 11.80 -8.68 14.19
C GLY A 153 10.80 -7.74 14.87
N PHE A 154 9.77 -7.27 14.15
CA PHE A 154 8.68 -6.47 14.71
C PHE A 154 7.41 -7.29 14.99
N LEU A 155 7.40 -8.57 14.64
CA LEU A 155 6.25 -9.42 14.86
C LEU A 155 6.27 -9.99 16.28
N ARG A 156 5.10 -9.94 16.92
CA ARG A 156 4.85 -10.61 18.18
C ARG A 156 4.04 -11.85 17.94
N LEU A 157 4.50 -12.99 18.45
CA LEU A 157 3.75 -14.22 18.45
C LEU A 157 2.89 -14.28 19.72
N ASP A 158 1.58 -14.38 19.56
CA ASP A 158 0.66 -14.57 20.67
C ASP A 158 -0.03 -15.92 20.57
N GLN A 159 -0.30 -16.53 21.73
CA GLN A 159 -1.23 -17.64 21.81
C GLN A 159 -2.65 -17.10 21.71
N VAL A 160 -3.44 -17.69 20.81
CA VAL A 160 -4.88 -17.47 20.73
C VAL A 160 -5.59 -18.57 21.52
N SER A 161 -6.58 -18.16 22.31
CA SER A 161 -7.40 -19.03 23.15
C SER A 161 -8.87 -18.62 23.07
N TRP A 162 -9.76 -19.39 23.69
CA TRP A 162 -11.19 -19.08 23.70
C TRP A 162 -11.53 -17.76 24.43
N GLU A 163 -10.63 -17.28 25.29
CA GLU A 163 -10.72 -16.01 26.00
C GLU A 163 -10.26 -14.81 25.15
N SER A 164 -9.72 -15.06 23.96
CA SER A 164 -9.27 -14.00 23.06
C SER A 164 -10.46 -13.14 22.58
N PRO A 165 -10.23 -11.85 22.23
CA PRO A 165 -11.32 -10.98 21.79
C PRO A 165 -12.11 -11.58 20.61
N ALA A 166 -13.44 -11.49 20.67
CA ALA A 166 -14.32 -12.08 19.65
C ALA A 166 -13.96 -11.63 18.22
N GLY A 167 -13.62 -10.35 18.02
CA GLY A 167 -13.21 -9.86 16.68
C GLY A 167 -11.98 -10.56 16.11
N LEU A 168 -11.00 -10.94 16.96
CA LEU A 168 -9.85 -11.74 16.54
C LEU A 168 -10.27 -13.16 16.14
N LEU A 169 -11.16 -13.77 16.93
CA LEU A 169 -11.68 -15.11 16.66
C LEU A 169 -12.50 -15.15 15.36
N GLU A 170 -13.27 -14.10 15.05
CA GLU A 170 -13.98 -13.94 13.77
C GLU A 170 -13.01 -13.88 12.60
N GLN A 171 -11.91 -13.15 12.72
CA GLN A 171 -10.89 -13.09 11.67
C GLN A 171 -10.23 -14.46 11.43
N ILE A 172 -9.98 -15.23 12.48
CA ILE A 172 -9.44 -16.60 12.33
C ILE A 172 -10.42 -17.49 11.57
N ILE A 173 -11.73 -17.39 11.86
CA ILE A 173 -12.76 -18.12 11.11
C ILE A 173 -12.73 -17.70 9.63
N GLN A 174 -12.68 -16.40 9.35
CA GLN A 174 -12.74 -15.85 7.99
C GLN A 174 -11.51 -16.18 7.13
N HIS A 175 -10.34 -16.34 7.75
CA HIS A 175 -9.06 -16.47 7.05
C HIS A 175 -8.45 -17.88 7.10
N GLU A 176 -9.13 -18.87 7.69
CA GLU A 176 -8.67 -20.25 7.68
C GLU A 176 -8.76 -20.86 6.26
N ALA A 177 -7.59 -21.01 5.63
CA ALA A 177 -7.48 -21.40 4.22
C ALA A 177 -7.24 -22.90 4.00
N VAL A 178 -6.95 -23.69 5.04
CA VAL A 178 -6.64 -25.13 4.92
C VAL A 178 -7.85 -25.98 5.27
N HIS A 179 -8.47 -25.71 6.42
CA HIS A 179 -9.64 -26.45 6.90
C HIS A 179 -10.70 -25.47 7.39
N GLU A 180 -11.59 -25.07 6.49
CA GLU A 180 -12.69 -24.12 6.76
C GLU A 180 -13.32 -24.37 8.14
N ILE A 181 -13.57 -23.28 8.86
CA ILE A 181 -14.17 -23.31 10.20
C ILE A 181 -15.65 -22.96 10.04
N ASP A 182 -16.53 -23.94 10.23
CA ASP A 182 -17.98 -23.82 10.01
C ASP A 182 -18.70 -22.87 11.01
N GLY A 183 -17.94 -22.19 11.86
CA GLY A 183 -18.42 -21.19 12.82
C GLY A 183 -17.85 -21.35 14.23
N TRP A 184 -18.44 -20.64 15.18
CA TRP A 184 -17.95 -20.51 16.56
C TRP A 184 -17.79 -21.83 17.30
N ALA A 185 -18.72 -22.77 17.13
CA ALA A 185 -18.65 -24.06 17.79
C ALA A 185 -17.46 -24.89 17.29
N ASP A 186 -17.16 -24.82 15.98
CA ASP A 186 -16.00 -25.49 15.42
C ASP A 186 -14.70 -24.84 15.89
N LEU A 187 -14.63 -23.51 15.87
CA LEU A 187 -13.48 -22.76 16.39
C LEU A 187 -13.19 -23.14 17.86
N ARG A 188 -14.23 -23.22 18.70
CA ARG A 188 -14.06 -23.61 20.11
C ARG A 188 -13.39 -24.97 20.25
N ARG A 189 -13.84 -25.97 19.48
CA ARG A 189 -13.23 -27.32 19.49
C ARG A 189 -11.74 -27.29 19.10
N ARG A 190 -11.35 -26.34 18.24
CA ARG A 190 -9.96 -26.15 17.79
C ARG A 190 -9.09 -25.40 18.81
N LEU A 191 -9.70 -24.77 19.80
CA LEU A 191 -9.04 -24.03 20.88
C LEU A 191 -9.15 -24.74 22.25
N GLU A 192 -9.58 -26.01 22.27
CA GLU A 192 -9.61 -26.83 23.49
C GLU A 192 -8.20 -27.02 24.10
N PRO A 193 -8.09 -27.37 25.40
CA PRO A 193 -6.82 -27.42 26.12
C PRO A 193 -5.74 -28.36 25.57
N ASP A 194 -6.11 -29.32 24.72
CA ASP A 194 -5.20 -30.23 24.02
C ASP A 194 -4.64 -29.64 22.71
N ARG A 195 -5.11 -28.46 22.31
CA ARG A 195 -4.72 -27.74 21.09
C ARG A 195 -4.09 -26.40 21.43
N ARG A 196 -3.26 -25.90 20.52
CA ARG A 196 -2.61 -24.60 20.63
C ARG A 196 -2.68 -23.91 19.28
N LEU A 197 -3.18 -22.69 19.27
CA LEU A 197 -3.19 -21.82 18.12
C LEU A 197 -2.37 -20.58 18.46
N PHE A 198 -1.53 -20.15 17.53
CA PHE A 198 -0.75 -18.94 17.68
C PHE A 198 -0.94 -18.07 16.44
N ALA A 199 -0.85 -16.76 16.61
CA ALA A 199 -0.92 -15.81 15.52
C ALA A 199 0.18 -14.75 15.66
N PHE A 200 0.69 -14.28 14.53
CA PHE A 200 1.62 -13.17 14.48
C PHE A 200 0.87 -11.85 14.42
N PHE A 201 1.33 -10.87 15.20
CA PHE A 201 0.78 -9.52 15.25
C PHE A 201 1.86 -8.50 14.98
N HIS A 202 1.52 -7.46 14.24
CA HIS A 202 2.38 -6.32 14.01
C HIS A 202 1.85 -5.07 14.73
N PRO A 203 2.69 -4.23 15.36
CA PRO A 203 2.23 -3.04 16.09
C PRO A 203 1.41 -2.05 15.26
N ALA A 204 1.65 -1.98 13.94
CA ALA A 204 0.87 -1.12 13.04
C ALA A 204 -0.53 -1.70 12.70
N LEU A 205 -0.77 -2.98 12.98
CA LEU A 205 -2.06 -3.66 12.81
C LEU A 205 -2.42 -4.44 14.09
N PRO A 206 -2.63 -3.75 15.22
CA PRO A 206 -2.70 -4.41 16.54
C PRO A 206 -3.92 -5.32 16.71
N LYS A 207 -4.91 -5.22 15.81
CA LYS A 207 -6.15 -5.99 15.85
C LYS A 207 -6.25 -7.03 14.75
N GLU A 208 -5.25 -7.15 13.88
CA GLU A 208 -5.29 -8.06 12.74
C GLU A 208 -4.16 -9.10 12.87
N PRO A 209 -4.48 -10.40 12.93
CA PRO A 209 -3.46 -11.44 12.82
C PRO A 209 -2.93 -11.48 11.37
N LEU A 210 -1.62 -11.66 11.20
CA LEU A 210 -0.94 -11.79 9.90
C LEU A 210 -0.92 -13.22 9.38
#